data_AF-A0A7H0H424-F1
#
_entry.id   AF-A0A7H0H424-F1
#
_cell.length_a   1.000
_cell.length_b   1.000
_cell.length_c   1.000
_cell.angle_alpha   90.00
_cell.angle_beta   90.00
_cell.angle_gamma   90.00
#
_symmetry.space_group_name_H-M   'P 1'
#
loop_
_entity.id
_entity.type
_entity.pdbx_description
1 polymer ?
#
loop_
_entity_poly.entity_id
_entity_poly.type
_entity_poly.pdbx_seq_one_letter_code
_entity_poly.pdbx_strand_id
1 'polypeptide(L)'
;MAPGLRDAKRTAVAQRLAATAFDQVRERGFGEVTVDDVVTEAEVSRRTFSNYYSCKEAAVAAVVVHRVEAALREWQPPTAADPLTLVSDLVDHQIRVGAFGSLTEVAALAVGHPQLVPFVREAQWQLWVAVGDRVLDVLPGAGDDDVETVRLAVGALFGIVSASLIGSGDRSGAGNLRGAVHRGIARLGTGLGRPAASEG
;
A
#
# COMPACT_ATOMS: atom_id res chain seq x y z
N MET A 1 14.49 -10.99 -22.50
CA MET A 1 14.78 -12.23 -21.76
C MET A 1 13.66 -12.42 -20.76
N ALA A 2 12.87 -13.49 -20.88
CA ALA A 2 11.73 -13.70 -19.99
C ALA A 2 12.24 -13.87 -18.55
N PRO A 3 11.70 -13.12 -17.56
CA PRO A 3 12.00 -13.33 -16.15
C PRO A 3 11.44 -14.69 -15.75
N GLY A 4 12.22 -15.74 -15.99
CA GLY A 4 11.73 -17.11 -16.08
C GLY A 4 12.09 -17.90 -14.83
N LEU A 5 11.09 -18.18 -13.99
CA LEU A 5 11.13 -19.07 -12.82
C LEU A 5 12.04 -18.67 -11.65
N ARG A 6 13.26 -18.17 -11.89
CA ARG A 6 14.18 -17.72 -10.83
C ARG A 6 13.65 -16.48 -10.12
N ASP A 7 13.20 -15.48 -10.87
CA ASP A 7 12.61 -14.27 -10.31
C ASP A 7 11.29 -14.55 -9.60
N ALA A 8 10.44 -15.41 -10.18
CA ALA A 8 9.20 -15.86 -9.54
C ALA A 8 9.45 -16.59 -8.21
N LYS A 9 10.41 -17.53 -8.17
CA LYS A 9 10.81 -18.22 -6.93
C LYS A 9 11.39 -17.25 -5.91
N ARG A 10 12.18 -16.27 -6.35
CA ARG A 10 12.75 -15.23 -5.49
C ARG A 10 11.63 -14.38 -4.86
N THR A 11 10.68 -13.91 -5.65
CA THR A 11 9.52 -13.14 -5.17
C THR A 11 8.66 -13.95 -4.20
N ALA A 12 8.38 -15.23 -4.50
CA ALA A 12 7.59 -16.09 -3.62
C ALA A 12 8.24 -16.28 -2.24
N VAL A 13 9.58 -16.43 -2.18
CA VAL A 13 10.31 -16.53 -0.91
C VAL A 13 10.26 -15.21 -0.14
N ALA A 14 10.43 -14.08 -0.82
CA ALA A 14 10.34 -12.76 -0.19
C ALA A 14 8.95 -12.52 0.41
N GLN A 15 7.89 -12.83 -0.34
CA GLN A 15 6.50 -12.71 0.11
C GLN A 15 6.22 -13.60 1.32
N ARG A 16 6.68 -14.85 1.30
CA ARG A 16 6.52 -15.77 2.43
C ARG A 16 7.20 -15.25 3.68
N LEU A 17 8.45 -14.80 3.57
CA LEU A 17 9.19 -14.22 4.70
C LEU A 17 8.50 -12.98 5.29
N ALA A 18 8.01 -12.08 4.45
CA ALA A 18 7.29 -10.87 4.90
C ALA A 18 5.96 -11.22 5.58
N ALA A 19 5.19 -12.15 5.01
CA ALA A 19 3.94 -12.63 5.59
C ALA A 19 4.18 -13.30 6.96
N THR A 20 5.14 -14.23 7.04
CA THR A 20 5.52 -14.90 8.30
C THR A 20 5.95 -13.88 9.36
N ALA A 21 6.80 -12.91 9.01
CA ALA A 21 7.23 -11.88 9.95
C ALA A 21 6.05 -11.03 10.45
N PHE A 22 5.18 -10.61 9.54
CA PHE A 22 3.99 -9.82 9.88
C PHE A 22 3.02 -10.60 10.78
N ASP A 23 2.70 -11.85 10.45
CA ASP A 23 1.75 -12.66 11.20
C ASP A 23 2.27 -12.97 12.61
N GLN A 24 3.55 -13.33 12.75
CA GLN A 24 4.16 -13.53 14.05
C GLN A 24 4.14 -12.25 14.91
N VAL A 25 4.43 -11.09 14.31
CA VAL A 25 4.39 -9.79 15.00
C VAL A 25 2.96 -9.42 15.38
N ARG A 26 1.98 -9.70 14.53
CA ARG A 26 0.55 -9.48 14.79
C ARG A 26 0.06 -10.32 15.98
N GLU A 27 0.56 -11.54 16.12
CA GLU A 27 0.12 -12.49 17.16
C GLU A 27 0.84 -12.30 18.50
N ARG A 28 2.16 -12.09 18.49
CA ARG A 28 2.99 -12.06 19.69
C ARG A 28 3.45 -10.65 20.09
N GLY A 29 3.28 -9.68 19.20
CA GLY A 29 3.81 -8.32 19.36
C GLY A 29 5.20 -8.15 18.76
N PHE A 30 5.52 -6.92 18.37
CA PHE A 30 6.76 -6.61 17.64
C PHE A 30 8.04 -6.85 18.46
N GLY A 31 7.99 -6.61 19.77
CA GLY A 31 9.13 -6.80 20.68
C GLY A 31 9.54 -8.26 20.85
N GLU A 32 8.55 -9.16 20.85
CA GLU A 32 8.73 -10.59 21.17
C GLU A 32 9.22 -11.44 19.98
N VAL A 33 9.16 -10.91 18.76
CA VAL A 33 9.53 -11.63 17.54
C VAL A 33 10.96 -11.31 17.13
N THR A 34 11.76 -12.35 16.88
CA THR A 34 13.12 -12.24 16.36
C THR A 34 13.20 -12.72 14.91
N VAL A 35 14.30 -12.38 14.22
CA VAL A 35 14.57 -12.94 12.88
C VAL A 35 14.69 -14.47 12.94
N ASP A 36 15.20 -15.02 14.04
CA ASP A 36 15.40 -16.45 14.19
C ASP A 36 14.05 -17.20 14.30
N ASP A 37 13.04 -16.59 14.93
CA ASP A 37 11.65 -17.09 14.92
C ASP A 37 11.06 -17.13 13.51
N VAL A 38 11.28 -16.06 12.73
CA VAL A 38 10.73 -15.94 11.37
C VAL A 38 11.36 -16.99 10.45
N VAL A 39 12.67 -17.16 10.50
CA VAL A 39 13.36 -18.10 9.60
C VAL A 39 13.13 -19.55 10.00
N THR A 40 12.93 -19.83 11.29
CA THR A 40 12.52 -21.15 11.77
C THR A 40 11.15 -21.52 11.21
N GLU A 41 10.17 -20.63 11.35
CA GLU A 41 8.81 -20.83 10.83
C GLU A 41 8.77 -20.91 9.28
N ALA A 42 9.56 -20.07 8.60
CA ALA A 42 9.61 -20.06 7.14
C ALA A 42 10.49 -21.16 6.51
N GLU A 43 11.08 -22.03 7.35
CA GLU A 43 11.99 -23.12 7.00
C GLU A 43 13.16 -22.66 6.11
N VAL A 44 13.80 -21.55 6.47
CA VAL A 44 14.97 -21.02 5.74
C VAL A 44 16.12 -20.68 6.67
N SER A 45 17.30 -20.44 6.10
CA SER A 45 18.45 -19.98 6.88
C SER A 45 18.39 -18.47 7.14
N ARG A 46 19.08 -18.02 8.20
CA ARG A 46 19.32 -16.58 8.46
C ARG A 46 19.99 -15.87 7.29
N ARG A 47 20.90 -16.56 6.58
CA ARG A 47 21.54 -16.07 5.35
C ARG A 47 20.50 -15.85 4.25
N THR A 48 19.55 -16.77 4.11
CA THR A 48 18.44 -16.63 3.14
C THR A 48 17.65 -15.39 3.47
N PHE A 49 17.24 -15.19 4.72
CA PHE A 49 16.54 -13.98 5.15
C PHE A 49 17.30 -12.70 4.80
N SER A 50 18.59 -12.63 5.15
CA SER A 50 19.42 -11.45 4.87
C SER A 50 19.60 -11.13 3.38
N ASN A 51 19.38 -12.10 2.48
CA ASN A 51 19.40 -11.86 1.04
C ASN A 51 18.15 -11.11 0.54
N TYR A 52 17.09 -11.06 1.35
CA TYR A 52 15.82 -10.39 1.03
C TYR A 52 15.59 -9.14 1.89
N TYR A 53 15.87 -9.23 3.19
CA TYR A 53 15.56 -8.19 4.16
C TYR A 53 16.75 -7.92 5.06
N SER A 54 17.06 -6.63 5.26
CA SER A 54 18.16 -6.20 6.13
C SER A 54 17.86 -6.45 7.61
N CYS A 55 16.59 -6.41 8.02
CA CYS A 55 16.14 -6.61 9.39
C CYS A 55 14.65 -7.02 9.43
N LYS A 56 14.11 -7.29 10.64
CA LYS A 56 12.68 -7.67 10.80
C LYS A 56 11.75 -6.54 10.42
N GLU A 57 12.12 -5.29 10.71
CA GLU A 57 11.35 -4.10 10.39
C GLU A 57 11.08 -4.01 8.88
N ALA A 58 12.11 -4.26 8.08
CA ALA A 58 12.02 -4.29 6.62
C ALA A 58 11.08 -5.41 6.14
N ALA A 59 11.17 -6.61 6.73
CA ALA A 59 10.29 -7.72 6.38
C ALA A 59 8.82 -7.45 6.75
N VAL A 60 8.57 -6.90 7.94
CA VAL A 60 7.23 -6.53 8.41
C VAL A 60 6.60 -5.45 7.52
N ALA A 61 7.35 -4.41 7.15
CA ALA A 61 6.82 -3.38 6.25
C ALA A 61 6.58 -3.88 4.82
N ALA A 62 7.42 -4.81 4.33
CA ALA A 62 7.32 -5.34 2.98
C ALA A 62 6.02 -6.09 2.69
N VAL A 63 5.32 -6.60 3.73
CA VAL A 63 4.00 -7.24 3.54
C VAL A 63 3.00 -6.29 2.88
N VAL A 64 3.08 -5.00 3.18
CA VAL A 64 2.18 -3.97 2.63
C VAL A 64 2.43 -3.83 1.13
N VAL A 65 3.70 -3.73 0.73
CA VAL A 65 4.11 -3.62 -0.68
C VAL A 65 3.64 -4.85 -1.45
N HIS A 66 3.92 -6.05 -0.94
CA HIS A 66 3.53 -7.30 -1.60
C HIS A 66 2.02 -7.44 -1.79
N ARG A 67 1.22 -7.05 -0.79
CA ARG A 67 -0.24 -7.11 -0.86
C ARG A 67 -0.81 -6.12 -1.88
N VAL A 68 -0.30 -4.89 -1.91
CA VAL A 68 -0.74 -3.91 -2.91
C VAL A 68 -0.30 -4.32 -4.30
N GLU A 69 0.94 -4.76 -4.50
CA GLU A 69 1.40 -5.25 -5.80
C GLU A 69 0.55 -6.42 -6.31
N ALA A 70 0.17 -7.36 -5.43
CA ALA A 70 -0.74 -8.44 -5.80
C ALA A 70 -2.08 -7.88 -6.28
N ALA A 71 -2.66 -6.94 -5.53
CA ALA A 71 -3.89 -6.26 -5.92
C ALA A 71 -3.75 -5.43 -7.21
N LEU A 72 -2.61 -4.77 -7.47
CA LEU A 72 -2.35 -4.05 -8.73
C LEU A 72 -2.30 -4.99 -9.93
N ARG A 73 -1.78 -6.22 -9.75
CA ARG A 73 -1.73 -7.27 -10.79
C ARG A 73 -3.11 -7.86 -11.06
N GLU A 74 -3.95 -8.00 -10.04
CA GLU A 74 -5.30 -8.54 -10.14
C GLU A 74 -6.32 -7.51 -10.65
N TRP A 75 -6.00 -6.22 -10.54
CA TRP A 75 -6.87 -5.14 -10.99
C TRP A 75 -7.12 -5.18 -12.50
N GLN A 76 -8.41 -5.22 -12.86
CA GLN A 76 -8.91 -5.16 -14.22
C GLN A 76 -9.50 -3.76 -14.45
N PRO A 77 -8.84 -2.90 -15.24
CA PRO A 77 -9.30 -1.53 -15.43
C PRO A 77 -10.60 -1.49 -16.25
N PRO A 78 -11.53 -0.56 -15.95
CA PRO A 78 -12.69 -0.31 -16.79
C PRO A 78 -12.27 0.15 -18.19
N THR A 79 -13.02 -0.28 -19.21
CA THR A 79 -12.76 0.12 -20.60
C THR A 79 -13.21 1.57 -20.84
N ALA A 80 -12.36 2.37 -21.48
CA ALA A 80 -12.66 3.76 -21.88
C ALA A 80 -13.07 4.68 -20.71
N ALA A 81 -12.30 4.63 -19.62
CA ALA A 81 -12.45 5.54 -18.49
C ALA A 81 -11.47 6.72 -18.59
N ASP A 82 -11.91 7.90 -18.15
CA ASP A 82 -11.03 9.03 -17.92
C ASP A 82 -10.03 8.73 -16.77
N PRO A 83 -8.91 9.47 -16.67
CA PRO A 83 -7.87 9.18 -15.69
C PRO A 83 -8.34 9.18 -14.24
N LEU A 84 -9.26 10.07 -13.85
CA LEU A 84 -9.76 10.14 -12.48
C LEU A 84 -10.65 8.93 -12.18
N THR A 85 -11.46 8.48 -13.13
CA THR A 85 -12.25 7.25 -13.00
C THR A 85 -11.35 6.02 -12.83
N LEU A 86 -10.23 5.92 -13.56
CA LEU A 86 -9.26 4.82 -13.39
C LEU A 86 -8.61 4.82 -12.00
N VAL A 87 -8.17 5.99 -11.52
CA VAL A 87 -7.62 6.13 -10.15
C VAL A 87 -8.67 5.71 -9.11
N SER A 88 -9.91 6.15 -9.29
CA SER A 88 -11.01 5.84 -8.37
C SER A 88 -11.32 4.35 -8.32
N ASP A 89 -11.46 3.71 -9.48
CA ASP A 89 -11.74 2.27 -9.55
C ASP A 89 -10.60 1.42 -8.99
N LEU A 90 -9.34 1.81 -9.27
CA LEU A 90 -8.18 1.12 -8.72
C LEU A 90 -8.15 1.19 -7.19
N VAL A 91 -8.42 2.37 -6.64
CA VAL A 91 -8.46 2.57 -5.19
C VAL A 91 -9.59 1.77 -4.55
N ASP A 92 -10.77 1.77 -5.17
CA ASP A 92 -11.91 0.97 -4.71
C ASP A 92 -11.58 -0.54 -4.77
N HIS A 93 -10.86 -0.99 -5.81
CA HIS A 93 -10.36 -2.35 -5.89
C HIS A 93 -9.42 -2.69 -4.73
N GLN A 94 -8.42 -1.84 -4.46
CA GLN A 94 -7.48 -2.01 -3.33
C GLN A 94 -8.19 -2.07 -1.98
N ILE A 95 -9.25 -1.29 -1.81
CA ILE A 95 -10.11 -1.30 -0.61
C ILE A 95 -10.88 -2.61 -0.49
N ARG A 96 -11.47 -3.12 -1.58
CA ARG A 96 -12.25 -4.36 -1.62
C ARG A 96 -11.40 -5.58 -1.28
N VAL A 97 -10.18 -5.66 -1.83
CA VAL A 97 -9.25 -6.78 -1.58
C VAL A 97 -8.47 -6.63 -0.27
N GLY A 98 -8.71 -5.55 0.49
CA GLY A 98 -8.21 -5.38 1.85
C GLY A 98 -6.75 -4.95 1.96
N ALA A 99 -6.12 -4.48 0.89
CA ALA A 99 -4.70 -4.12 0.91
C ALA A 99 -4.38 -2.96 1.87
N PHE A 100 -5.35 -2.06 2.09
CA PHE A 100 -5.28 -0.98 3.08
C PHE A 100 -5.21 -1.48 4.53
N GLY A 101 -5.73 -2.68 4.82
CA GLY A 101 -5.71 -3.25 6.18
C GLY A 101 -4.28 -3.44 6.70
N SER A 102 -3.43 -4.11 5.90
CA SER A 102 -2.01 -4.29 6.23
C SER A 102 -1.27 -2.96 6.43
N LEU A 103 -1.57 -1.95 5.62
CA LEU A 103 -0.94 -0.63 5.77
C LEU A 103 -1.29 -0.02 7.13
N THR A 104 -2.57 -0.06 7.52
CA THR A 104 -3.02 0.46 8.82
C THR A 104 -2.49 -0.32 10.00
N GLU A 105 -2.42 -1.66 9.91
CA GLU A 105 -1.88 -2.51 10.97
C GLU A 105 -0.39 -2.26 11.18
N VAL A 106 0.39 -2.23 10.09
CA VAL A 106 1.83 -1.94 10.16
C VAL A 106 2.10 -0.51 10.65
N ALA A 107 1.30 0.47 10.21
CA ALA A 107 1.42 1.84 10.71
C ALA A 107 1.07 1.95 12.19
N ALA A 108 0.07 1.21 12.68
CA ALA A 108 -0.27 1.16 14.10
C ALA A 108 0.88 0.59 14.94
N LEU A 109 1.61 -0.42 14.45
CA LEU A 109 2.82 -0.93 15.11
C LEU A 109 3.89 0.16 15.23
N ALA A 110 4.05 1.01 14.20
CA ALA A 110 5.05 2.07 14.20
C ALA A 110 4.79 3.16 15.27
N VAL A 111 3.56 3.28 15.79
CA VAL A 111 3.24 4.18 16.91
C VAL A 111 3.95 3.73 18.19
N GLY A 112 3.95 2.43 18.49
CA GLY A 112 4.64 1.85 19.66
C GLY A 112 6.11 1.53 19.41
N HIS A 113 6.53 1.46 18.15
CA HIS A 113 7.87 1.03 17.74
C HIS A 113 8.45 1.99 16.69
N PRO A 114 9.02 3.14 17.10
CA PRO A 114 9.53 4.17 16.18
C PRO A 114 10.56 3.67 15.16
N GLN A 115 11.28 2.58 15.46
CA GLN A 115 12.21 1.93 14.54
C GLN A 115 11.55 1.38 13.26
N LEU A 116 10.23 1.14 13.26
CA LEU A 116 9.48 0.75 12.06
C LEU A 116 9.21 1.93 11.13
N VAL A 117 9.14 3.16 11.65
CA VAL A 117 8.69 4.35 10.90
C VAL A 117 9.39 4.53 9.55
N PRO A 118 10.74 4.40 9.43
CA PRO A 118 11.41 4.55 8.14
C PRO A 118 10.93 3.53 7.11
N PHE A 119 10.73 2.28 7.52
CA PHE A 119 10.31 1.19 6.64
C PHE A 119 8.84 1.32 6.22
N VAL A 120 7.97 1.80 7.13
CA VAL A 120 6.57 2.09 6.80
C VAL A 120 6.47 3.24 5.80
N ARG A 121 7.25 4.31 5.99
CA ARG A 121 7.30 5.43 5.05
C ARG A 121 7.82 5.02 3.68
N GLU A 122 8.86 4.20 3.65
CA GLU A 122 9.40 3.65 2.41
C GLU A 122 8.37 2.78 1.69
N ALA A 123 7.72 1.85 2.41
CA ALA A 123 6.62 1.08 1.84
C ALA A 123 5.53 2.01 1.28
N GLN A 124 5.11 3.03 2.03
CA GLN A 124 4.15 4.04 1.59
C GLN A 124 4.58 4.77 0.31
N TRP A 125 5.86 5.10 0.17
CA TRP A 125 6.41 5.72 -1.04
C TRP A 125 6.41 4.76 -2.25
N GLN A 126 6.74 3.49 -2.05
CA GLN A 126 6.69 2.49 -3.12
C GLN A 126 5.25 2.26 -3.61
N LEU A 127 4.31 2.18 -2.67
CA LEU A 127 2.87 2.08 -2.93
C LEU A 127 2.38 3.26 -3.77
N TRP A 128 2.82 4.45 -3.39
CA TRP A 128 2.52 5.72 -4.06
C TRP A 128 2.92 5.72 -5.54
N VAL A 129 4.19 5.38 -5.81
CA VAL A 129 4.72 5.32 -7.18
C VAL A 129 4.02 4.23 -7.99
N ALA A 130 3.87 3.04 -7.42
CA ALA A 130 3.29 1.89 -8.12
C ALA A 130 1.83 2.10 -8.55
N VAL A 131 1.02 2.80 -7.74
CA VAL A 131 -0.37 3.13 -8.10
C VAL A 131 -0.42 4.09 -9.29
N GLY A 132 0.40 5.14 -9.29
CA GLY A 132 0.46 6.11 -10.38
C GLY A 132 0.91 5.47 -11.69
N ASP A 133 2.01 4.72 -11.65
CA ASP A 133 2.56 4.02 -12.81
C ASP A 133 1.55 3.02 -13.38
N ARG A 134 0.87 2.25 -12.51
CA ARG A 134 -0.11 1.25 -12.93
C ARG A 134 -1.29 1.86 -13.70
N VAL A 135 -1.76 3.04 -13.30
CA VAL A 135 -2.84 3.76 -14.00
C VAL A 135 -2.36 4.31 -15.34
N LEU A 136 -1.17 4.89 -15.38
CA LEU A 136 -0.59 5.42 -16.62
C LEU A 136 -0.33 4.30 -17.64
N ASP A 137 0.09 3.12 -17.20
CA ASP A 137 0.33 1.96 -18.06
C ASP A 137 -0.93 1.47 -18.81
N VAL A 138 -2.13 1.76 -18.29
CA VAL A 138 -3.42 1.37 -18.93
C VAL A 138 -4.10 2.50 -19.67
N LEU A 139 -3.52 3.69 -19.70
CA LEU A 139 -3.99 4.83 -20.49
C LEU A 139 -3.21 4.92 -21.81
N PRO A 140 -3.62 4.21 -22.87
CA PRO A 140 -2.92 4.27 -24.16
C PRO A 140 -3.05 5.66 -24.76
N GLY A 141 -1.92 6.31 -25.06
CA GLY A 141 -1.90 7.63 -25.70
C GLY A 141 -2.28 8.78 -24.78
N ALA A 142 -2.09 8.64 -23.46
CA ALA A 142 -2.29 9.70 -22.48
C ALA A 142 -1.59 11.01 -22.89
N GLY A 143 -2.34 12.11 -22.91
CA GLY A 143 -1.81 13.45 -23.09
C GLY A 143 -1.18 14.00 -21.81
N ASP A 144 -0.53 15.17 -21.90
CA ASP A 144 0.08 15.83 -20.73
C ASP A 144 -0.96 16.11 -19.63
N ASP A 145 -2.17 16.52 -20.01
CA ASP A 145 -3.29 16.77 -19.09
C ASP A 145 -3.75 15.51 -18.34
N ASP A 146 -3.72 14.34 -19.01
CA ASP A 146 -4.06 13.06 -18.38
C ASP A 146 -3.01 12.69 -17.33
N VAL A 147 -1.73 12.83 -17.69
CA VAL A 147 -0.60 12.56 -16.80
C VAL A 147 -0.65 13.49 -15.58
N GLU A 148 -0.93 14.77 -15.78
CA GLU A 148 -1.11 15.74 -14.70
C GLU A 148 -2.30 15.35 -13.81
N THR A 149 -3.44 14.99 -14.40
CA THR A 149 -4.63 14.54 -13.67
C THR A 149 -4.34 13.34 -12.79
N VAL A 150 -3.66 12.31 -13.31
CA VAL A 150 -3.27 11.14 -12.51
C VAL A 150 -2.36 11.57 -11.35
N ARG A 151 -1.32 12.36 -11.61
CA ARG A 151 -0.38 12.81 -10.57
C ARG A 151 -1.06 13.62 -9.48
N LEU A 152 -1.98 14.51 -9.84
CA LEU A 152 -2.76 15.31 -8.88
C LEU A 152 -3.71 14.44 -8.06
N ALA A 153 -4.46 13.55 -8.71
CA ALA A 153 -5.45 12.70 -8.06
C ALA A 153 -4.78 11.73 -7.08
N VAL A 154 -3.75 11.03 -7.55
CA VAL A 154 -2.94 10.14 -6.75
C VAL A 154 -2.36 11.04 -5.61
N GLY A 155 -1.84 12.25 -5.89
CA GLY A 155 -1.09 13.04 -4.89
C GLY A 155 -1.96 13.47 -3.71
N ALA A 156 -3.20 13.86 -4.01
CA ALA A 156 -4.21 14.14 -3.01
C ALA A 156 -4.54 12.89 -2.16
N LEU A 157 -4.65 11.71 -2.77
CA LEU A 157 -4.84 10.45 -2.05
C LEU A 157 -3.68 10.15 -1.10
N PHE A 158 -2.44 10.33 -1.53
CA PHE A 158 -1.26 10.16 -0.67
C PHE A 158 -1.30 11.10 0.53
N GLY A 159 -1.66 12.37 0.33
CA GLY A 159 -1.83 13.33 1.41
C GLY A 159 -2.88 12.87 2.43
N ILE A 160 -4.02 12.38 1.96
CA ILE A 160 -5.10 11.85 2.80
C ILE A 160 -4.66 10.61 3.58
N VAL A 161 -4.01 9.65 2.91
CA VAL A 161 -3.49 8.44 3.56
C VAL A 161 -2.47 8.82 4.63
N SER A 162 -1.49 9.66 4.29
CA SER A 162 -0.45 10.10 5.22
C SER A 162 -1.03 10.78 6.46
N ALA A 163 -1.95 11.72 6.28
CA ALA A 163 -2.61 12.42 7.39
C ALA A 163 -3.42 11.45 8.28
N SER A 164 -4.07 10.47 7.65
CA SER A 164 -4.84 9.45 8.38
C SER A 164 -3.92 8.55 9.21
N LEU A 165 -2.78 8.11 8.66
CA LEU A 165 -1.82 7.26 9.38
C LEU A 165 -1.17 7.99 10.58
N ILE A 166 -0.91 9.30 10.46
CA ILE A 166 -0.36 10.11 11.56
C ILE A 166 -1.40 10.35 12.66
N GLY A 167 -2.68 10.52 12.30
CA GLY A 167 -3.77 10.77 13.26
C GLY A 167 -4.38 9.53 13.90
N SER A 168 -4.01 8.32 13.47
CA SER A 168 -4.62 7.06 13.92
C SER A 168 -4.02 6.57 15.25
N GLY A 169 -4.51 7.11 16.37
CA GLY A 169 -4.30 6.55 17.71
C GLY A 169 -5.32 5.46 18.11
N ASP A 170 -6.22 5.05 17.20
CA ASP A 170 -7.36 4.15 17.48
C ASP A 170 -7.43 2.98 16.47
N ARG A 171 -7.85 1.80 16.97
CA ARG A 171 -8.19 0.55 16.25
C ARG A 171 -9.22 0.72 15.12
N SER A 172 -9.88 1.87 14.99
CA SER A 172 -10.78 2.22 13.87
C SER A 172 -10.07 2.73 12.60
N GLY A 173 -8.73 2.72 12.56
CA GLY A 173 -7.90 3.34 11.50
C GLY A 173 -8.24 2.93 10.06
N ALA A 174 -8.54 1.65 9.80
CA ALA A 174 -8.86 1.15 8.46
C ALA A 174 -10.18 1.71 7.90
N GLY A 175 -11.23 1.76 8.73
CA GLY A 175 -12.53 2.32 8.34
C GLY A 175 -12.45 3.84 8.12
N ASN A 176 -11.70 4.53 8.98
CA ASN A 176 -11.47 5.97 8.86
C ASN A 176 -10.69 6.32 7.60
N LEU A 177 -9.64 5.56 7.29
CA LEU A 177 -8.82 5.72 6.09
C LEU A 177 -9.65 5.48 4.82
N ARG A 178 -10.42 4.39 4.77
CA ARG A 178 -11.34 4.08 3.66
C ARG A 178 -12.30 5.24 3.40
N GLY A 179 -12.98 5.72 4.44
CA GLY A 179 -13.92 6.84 4.31
C GLY A 179 -13.24 8.14 3.88
N ALA A 180 -12.04 8.42 4.36
CA ALA A 180 -11.28 9.61 3.96
C ALA A 180 -10.87 9.57 2.49
N VAL A 181 -10.42 8.42 2.00
CA VAL A 181 -10.02 8.20 0.61
C VAL A 181 -11.20 8.39 -0.35
N HIS A 182 -12.36 7.75 -0.09
CA HIS A 182 -13.55 7.94 -0.94
C HIS A 182 -14.03 9.40 -0.96
N ARG A 183 -14.02 10.10 0.19
CA ARG A 183 -14.34 11.53 0.23
C ARG A 183 -13.35 12.37 -0.56
N GLY A 184 -12.07 12.02 -0.51
CA GLY A 184 -11.01 12.68 -1.28
C GLY A 184 -11.27 12.63 -2.78
N ILE A 185 -11.51 11.42 -3.30
CA ILE A 185 -11.84 11.16 -4.70
C ILE A 185 -13.08 11.96 -5.13
N ALA A 186 -14.16 11.88 -4.35
CA ALA A 186 -15.38 12.60 -4.67
C ALA A 186 -15.15 14.12 -4.78
N ARG A 187 -14.34 14.70 -3.87
CA ARG A 187 -14.00 16.12 -3.91
C ARG A 187 -13.11 16.51 -5.08
N LEU A 188 -12.20 15.62 -5.50
CA LEU A 188 -11.40 15.84 -6.70
C LEU A 188 -12.29 15.93 -7.94
N GLY A 189 -13.27 15.03 -8.06
CA GLY A 189 -14.23 15.02 -9.17
C GLY A 189 -15.12 16.27 -9.26
N THR A 190 -15.35 16.96 -8.14
CA THR A 190 -16.13 18.21 -8.10
C THR A 190 -15.26 19.47 -8.09
N GLY A 191 -13.95 19.37 -8.36
CA GLY A 191 -13.05 20.52 -8.48
C GLY A 191 -12.62 21.18 -7.17
N LEU A 192 -12.65 20.44 -6.04
CA LEU A 192 -12.19 20.85 -4.69
C LEU A 192 -12.84 22.10 -4.06
N GLY A 193 -13.68 22.83 -4.80
CA GLY A 193 -14.41 24.01 -4.35
C GLY A 193 -15.30 23.75 -3.14
N ARG A 194 -15.68 24.82 -2.43
CA ARG A 194 -16.69 24.71 -1.36
C ARG A 194 -18.02 24.28 -1.99
N PRO A 195 -18.72 23.27 -1.45
CA PRO A 195 -20.10 23.00 -1.88
C PRO A 195 -20.89 24.29 -1.67
N ALA A 196 -21.66 24.70 -2.67
CA ALA A 196 -22.52 25.87 -2.57
C ALA A 196 -23.35 25.73 -1.29
N ALA A 197 -23.30 26.74 -0.42
CA ALA A 197 -24.14 26.75 0.77
C ALA A 197 -25.58 26.61 0.28
N SER A 198 -26.28 25.59 0.74
CA SER A 198 -27.72 25.47 0.52
C SER A 198 -28.36 26.70 1.18
N GLU A 199 -28.68 27.70 0.37
CA GLU A 199 -29.49 28.84 0.79
C GLU A 199 -30.86 28.29 1.18
N GLY A 200 -31.20 28.46 2.45
CA GLY A 200 -32.50 28.14 3.02
C GLY A 200 -33.49 29.28 2.87
#